data_AF-I4EDH6-F1
#
_entry.id   AF-I4EDH6-F1
#
_cell.length_a   1.000
_cell.length_b   1.000
_cell.length_c   1.000
_cell.angle_alpha   90.00
_cell.angle_beta   90.00
_cell.angle_gamma   90.00
#
_symmetry.space_group_name_H-M   'P 1'
#
loop_
_entity.id
_entity.type
_entity.pdbx_description
1 polymer ?
#
loop_
_entity_poly.entity_id
_entity_poly.type
_entity_poly.pdbx_seq_one_letter_code
_entity_poly.pdbx_strand_id
1 'polypeptide(L)'
;MNELQLAHGNDQQPVPYRHQRRQLALLTLVYLGALVLIWMAARHIMADSFYYDRYWYESDRSETLATLGGTLLLAELLLVLVTDWRGFTTLRGRLNWHRLTPAAGILGLMALFLLFGLFPFVVFGPLLAFVFPVFVFGPISGFPATLAMAALGLYIVLSIADHREARRRAPLDRERHIAELEAQLGIPPATRGNCRDCAKPLQLGAHYCAYCRTPVVPKPRICQSCTATALPDAAWCPKCGMALDGTTPLQA
;
A
#
# COMPACT_ATOMS: atom_id res chain seq x y z
N MET A 1 11.63 30.20 -28.34
CA MET A 1 10.36 29.46 -28.45
C MET A 1 10.67 27.97 -28.24
N ASN A 2 10.37 27.30 -27.12
CA ASN A 2 9.60 27.66 -25.93
C ASN A 2 10.21 26.99 -24.69
N GLU A 3 10.67 27.81 -23.75
CA GLU A 3 11.25 27.49 -22.43
C GLU A 3 10.18 27.28 -21.33
N LEU A 4 8.92 26.96 -21.67
CA LEU A 4 7.79 27.13 -20.75
C LEU A 4 7.13 25.85 -20.24
N GLN A 5 7.80 24.69 -20.28
CA GLN A 5 7.24 23.43 -19.76
C GLN A 5 8.09 22.71 -18.70
N LEU A 6 9.20 23.29 -18.22
CA LEU A 6 10.05 22.66 -17.20
C LEU A 6 9.63 22.92 -15.75
N ALA A 7 8.59 23.71 -15.51
CA ALA A 7 8.17 24.10 -14.17
C ALA A 7 6.81 23.50 -13.82
N HIS A 8 6.72 22.19 -13.59
CA HIS A 8 5.70 21.57 -12.72
C HIS A 8 6.13 20.16 -12.27
N GLY A 9 7.43 19.99 -11.97
CA GLY A 9 7.87 18.99 -11.01
C GLY A 9 7.34 19.41 -9.65
N ASN A 10 6.09 19.04 -9.37
CA ASN A 10 5.48 19.25 -8.07
C ASN A 10 6.18 18.28 -7.12
N ASP A 11 7.32 18.72 -6.59
CA ASP A 11 8.09 18.08 -5.54
C ASP A 11 7.19 17.93 -4.32
N GLN A 12 6.37 16.88 -4.33
CA GLN A 12 5.74 16.36 -3.14
C GLN A 12 6.87 15.82 -2.28
N GLN A 13 7.53 16.72 -1.54
CA GLN A 13 8.46 16.36 -0.50
C GLN A 13 7.77 15.31 0.38
N PRO A 14 8.38 14.12 0.54
CA PRO A 14 7.78 13.06 1.32
C PRO A 14 7.58 13.58 2.74
N VAL A 15 6.32 13.75 3.14
CA VAL A 15 5.94 14.25 4.46
C VAL A 15 6.64 13.37 5.51
N PRO A 16 7.38 13.95 6.46
CA PRO A 16 8.24 13.18 7.35
C PRO A 16 7.42 12.16 8.16
N TYR A 17 7.72 10.88 7.93
CA TYR A 17 7.04 9.67 8.45
C TYR A 17 6.84 9.64 9.98
N ARG A 18 7.56 10.49 10.72
CA ARG A 18 7.49 10.61 12.18
C ARG A 18 6.17 11.23 12.66
N HIS A 19 5.58 12.13 11.88
CA HIS A 19 4.33 12.80 12.26
C HIS A 19 3.12 11.86 12.18
N GLN A 20 3.14 10.93 11.21
CA GLN A 20 2.08 9.96 10.95
C GLN A 20 1.92 8.93 12.07
N ARG A 21 3.02 8.50 12.72
CA ARG A 21 2.94 7.54 13.85
C ARG A 21 2.22 8.11 15.06
N ARG A 22 2.44 9.39 15.38
CA ARG A 22 1.79 10.05 16.53
C ARG A 22 0.29 10.22 16.29
N GLN A 23 -0.09 10.58 15.06
CA GLN A 23 -1.51 10.71 14.68
C GLN A 23 -2.25 9.37 14.73
N LEU A 24 -1.63 8.29 14.23
CA LEU A 24 -2.23 6.95 14.29
C LEU A 24 -2.42 6.48 15.75
N ALA A 25 -1.43 6.72 16.61
CA ALA A 25 -1.52 6.35 18.02
C ALA A 25 -2.62 7.13 18.74
N LEU A 26 -2.76 8.43 18.46
CA LEU A 26 -3.83 9.26 19.02
C LEU A 26 -5.21 8.80 18.56
N LEU A 27 -5.40 8.56 17.27
CA LEU A 27 -6.65 8.01 16.73
C LEU A 27 -7.01 6.68 17.40
N THR A 28 -6.04 5.76 17.48
CA THR A 28 -6.26 4.45 18.10
C THR A 28 -6.66 4.58 19.58
N LEU A 29 -6.07 5.53 20.33
CA LEU A 29 -6.45 5.78 21.72
C LEU A 29 -7.87 6.36 21.84
N VAL A 30 -8.25 7.27 20.94
CA VAL A 30 -9.62 7.84 20.90
C VAL A 30 -10.64 6.74 20.61
N TYR A 31 -10.36 5.86 19.64
CA TYR A 31 -11.20 4.71 19.31
C TYR A 31 -11.45 3.78 20.49
N LEU A 32 -10.37 3.39 21.17
CA LEU A 32 -10.45 2.52 22.33
C LEU A 32 -11.24 3.18 23.46
N GLY A 33 -11.05 4.50 23.67
CA GLY A 33 -11.84 5.26 24.63
C GLY A 33 -13.34 5.25 24.31
N ALA A 34 -13.71 5.47 23.05
CA ALA A 34 -15.10 5.45 22.61
C ALA A 34 -15.75 4.06 22.76
N LEU A 35 -15.04 2.99 22.39
CA LEU A 35 -15.50 1.61 22.60
C LEU A 35 -15.72 1.28 24.07
N VAL A 36 -14.82 1.72 24.96
CA VAL A 36 -14.95 1.51 26.41
C VAL A 36 -16.19 2.23 26.94
N LEU A 37 -16.46 3.46 26.53
CA LEU A 37 -17.66 4.21 26.95
C LEU A 37 -18.95 3.52 26.49
N ILE A 38 -19.00 3.05 25.24
CA ILE A 38 -20.15 2.31 24.71
C ILE A 38 -20.35 1.00 25.47
N TRP A 39 -19.27 0.27 25.76
CA TRP A 39 -19.33 -0.95 26.54
C TRP A 39 -19.81 -0.71 27.98
N MET A 40 -19.36 0.35 28.63
CA MET A 40 -19.84 0.73 29.97
C MET A 40 -21.33 1.06 29.95
N ALA A 41 -21.81 1.83 28.96
CA ALA A 41 -23.23 2.15 28.81
C ALA A 41 -24.06 0.88 28.61
N ALA A 42 -23.64 -0.02 27.71
CA ALA A 42 -24.32 -1.29 27.46
C ALA A 42 -24.35 -2.19 28.71
N ARG A 43 -23.25 -2.24 29.47
CA ARG A 43 -23.19 -2.99 30.73
C ARG A 43 -24.16 -2.44 31.77
N HIS A 44 -24.30 -1.12 31.87
CA HIS A 44 -25.22 -0.50 32.81
C HIS A 44 -26.68 -0.85 32.47
N ILE A 45 -27.06 -0.70 31.20
CA ILE A 45 -28.39 -1.07 30.69
C ILE A 45 -28.69 -2.56 30.98
N MET A 46 -27.71 -3.44 30.78
CA MET A 46 -27.86 -4.86 31.08
C MET A 46 -27.97 -5.16 32.58
N ALA A 47 -27.26 -4.44 33.44
CA ALA A 47 -27.34 -4.64 34.90
C ALA A 47 -28.71 -4.18 35.46
N ASP A 48 -29.25 -3.07 34.95
CA ASP A 48 -30.54 -2.53 35.39
C ASP A 48 -31.72 -3.37 34.92
N SER A 49 -31.60 -4.01 33.75
CA SER A 49 -32.58 -4.97 33.24
C SER A 49 -32.86 -6.15 34.18
N PHE A 50 -32.01 -6.44 35.16
CA PHE A 50 -32.24 -7.53 36.13
C PHE A 50 -33.01 -7.08 37.39
N TYR A 51 -33.17 -5.78 37.63
CA TYR A 51 -33.87 -5.22 38.80
C TYR A 51 -35.10 -4.41 38.36
N TYR A 52 -36.11 -5.10 37.83
CA TYR A 52 -37.23 -4.50 37.10
C TYR A 52 -38.23 -3.65 37.91
N ASP A 53 -38.03 -3.38 39.20
CA ASP A 53 -39.11 -2.86 40.05
C ASP A 53 -38.83 -1.51 40.73
N ARG A 54 -37.72 -0.80 40.42
CA ARG A 54 -37.39 0.42 41.19
C ARG A 54 -36.88 1.68 40.51
N TYR A 55 -36.62 1.76 39.21
CA TYR A 55 -35.85 2.89 38.69
C TYR A 55 -36.46 3.58 37.46
N TRP A 56 -37.28 4.59 37.72
CA TRP A 56 -37.65 5.63 36.75
C TRP A 56 -36.70 6.85 36.78
N TYR A 57 -35.71 6.90 37.69
CA TYR A 57 -34.86 8.09 37.91
C TYR A 57 -33.38 7.92 37.52
N GLU A 58 -32.90 6.71 37.20
CA GLU A 58 -31.48 6.47 36.85
C GLU A 58 -31.25 6.37 35.31
N SER A 59 -32.32 6.43 34.51
CA SER A 59 -32.29 6.27 33.04
C SER A 59 -31.42 7.31 32.33
N ASP A 60 -31.33 8.54 32.86
CA ASP A 60 -30.66 9.66 32.18
C ASP A 60 -29.14 9.49 32.05
N ARG A 61 -28.49 8.71 32.94
CA ARG A 61 -27.03 8.53 32.93
C ARG A 61 -26.54 7.54 31.87
N SER A 62 -27.31 6.49 31.60
CA SER A 62 -26.91 5.48 30.60
C SER A 62 -27.08 6.03 29.18
N GLU A 63 -28.14 6.82 28.96
CA GLU A 63 -28.43 7.47 27.69
C GLU A 63 -27.39 8.54 27.33
N THR A 64 -26.94 9.32 28.33
CA THR A 64 -25.84 10.29 28.14
C THR A 64 -24.49 9.62 27.84
N LEU A 65 -24.15 8.51 28.51
CA LEU A 65 -22.91 7.77 28.22
C LEU A 65 -22.93 7.13 26.83
N ALA A 66 -24.06 6.56 26.41
CA ALA A 66 -24.22 5.99 25.06
C ALA A 66 -24.11 7.09 23.99
N THR A 67 -24.73 8.25 24.22
CA THR A 67 -24.67 9.41 23.32
C THR A 67 -23.25 9.96 23.22
N LEU A 68 -22.53 10.08 24.34
CA LEU A 68 -21.12 10.49 24.36
C LEU A 68 -20.21 9.50 23.63
N GLY A 69 -20.40 8.20 23.85
CA GLY A 69 -19.64 7.16 23.15
C GLY A 69 -19.89 7.16 21.64
N GLY A 70 -21.16 7.28 21.23
CA GLY A 70 -21.55 7.36 19.82
C GLY A 70 -21.03 8.63 19.12
N THR A 71 -21.12 9.79 19.79
CA THR A 71 -20.58 11.05 19.25
C THR A 71 -19.06 11.03 19.14
N LEU A 72 -18.34 10.41 20.07
CA LEU A 72 -16.88 10.21 19.97
C LEU A 72 -16.50 9.32 18.78
N LEU A 73 -17.19 8.20 18.56
CA LEU A 73 -16.96 7.36 17.37
C LEU A 73 -17.23 8.11 16.08
N LEU A 74 -18.32 8.88 16.02
CA LEU A 74 -18.65 9.68 14.84
C LEU A 74 -17.59 10.76 14.58
N ALA A 75 -17.19 11.49 15.62
CA ALA A 75 -16.15 12.51 15.53
C ALA A 75 -14.81 11.91 15.09
N GLU A 76 -14.46 10.74 15.60
CA GLU A 76 -13.25 10.04 15.18
C GLU A 76 -13.33 9.58 13.72
N LEU A 77 -14.47 9.01 13.30
CA LEU A 77 -14.67 8.57 11.92
C LEU A 77 -14.59 9.76 10.96
N LEU A 78 -15.15 10.91 11.33
CA LEU A 78 -14.97 12.18 10.60
C LEU A 78 -13.52 12.65 10.62
N LEU A 79 -12.81 12.53 11.73
CA LEU A 79 -11.42 12.95 11.84
C LEU A 79 -10.50 12.05 11.00
N VAL A 80 -10.74 10.75 10.96
CA VAL A 80 -10.11 9.82 10.01
C VAL A 80 -10.45 10.25 8.58
N LEU A 81 -11.72 10.52 8.27
CA LEU A 81 -12.12 10.93 6.92
C LEU A 81 -11.46 12.24 6.47
N VAL A 82 -11.30 13.21 7.37
CA VAL A 82 -10.70 14.53 7.09
C VAL A 82 -9.17 14.45 7.05
N THR A 83 -8.54 13.79 8.04
CA THR A 83 -7.08 13.64 8.08
C THR A 83 -6.58 12.73 6.98
N ASP A 84 -7.38 11.74 6.61
CA ASP A 84 -7.11 10.78 5.57
C ASP A 84 -7.88 11.10 4.26
N TRP A 85 -8.40 12.34 4.12
CA TRP A 85 -9.03 12.83 2.89
C TRP A 85 -8.09 12.73 1.68
N ARG A 86 -6.76 12.68 1.92
CA ARG A 86 -5.75 12.42 0.88
C ARG A 86 -5.32 10.94 0.76
N GLY A 87 -5.63 10.05 1.70
CA GLY A 87 -5.07 8.69 1.77
C GLY A 87 -6.07 7.53 1.81
N PHE A 88 -7.22 7.68 2.49
CA PHE A 88 -8.22 6.61 2.65
C PHE A 88 -8.98 6.37 1.36
N THR A 89 -9.38 7.47 0.72
CA THR A 89 -9.99 7.48 -0.61
C THR A 89 -8.98 7.00 -1.67
N THR A 90 -7.68 7.30 -1.52
CA THR A 90 -6.67 6.91 -2.51
C THR A 90 -6.21 5.46 -2.43
N LEU A 91 -6.53 4.68 -1.37
CA LEU A 91 -6.00 3.32 -1.22
C LEU A 91 -4.47 3.30 -1.46
N ARG A 92 -3.73 4.27 -0.87
CA ARG A 92 -2.30 4.51 -1.13
C ARG A 92 -1.95 4.77 -2.61
N GLY A 93 -2.78 5.53 -3.31
CA GLY A 93 -2.61 5.83 -4.74
C GLY A 93 -2.99 4.69 -5.67
N ARG A 94 -3.56 3.57 -5.18
CA ARG A 94 -4.15 2.54 -6.05
C ARG A 94 -5.44 3.01 -6.72
N LEU A 95 -6.24 3.83 -6.04
CA LEU A 95 -7.29 4.59 -6.71
C LEU A 95 -6.68 5.86 -7.27
N ASN A 96 -6.51 5.88 -8.58
CA ASN A 96 -5.99 7.04 -9.30
C ASN A 96 -7.13 8.04 -9.50
N TRP A 97 -7.35 8.93 -8.52
CA TRP A 97 -8.49 9.87 -8.49
C TRP A 97 -8.59 10.73 -9.73
N HIS A 98 -7.45 11.02 -10.37
CA HIS A 98 -7.40 11.79 -11.61
C HIS A 98 -8.05 11.05 -12.80
N ARG A 99 -8.28 9.74 -12.66
CA ARG A 99 -9.01 8.91 -13.64
C ARG A 99 -10.44 8.60 -13.23
N LEU A 100 -10.84 8.86 -11.97
CA LEU A 100 -12.23 8.70 -11.58
C LEU A 100 -13.00 9.97 -11.96
N THR A 101 -14.03 9.78 -12.79
CA THR A 101 -14.99 10.85 -13.03
C THR A 101 -15.66 11.23 -11.71
N PRO A 102 -16.02 12.51 -11.50
CA PRO A 102 -16.61 12.98 -10.24
C PRO A 102 -17.86 12.17 -9.81
N ALA A 103 -18.62 11.64 -10.79
CA ALA A 103 -19.75 10.74 -10.54
C ALA A 103 -19.34 9.41 -9.88
N ALA A 104 -18.22 8.81 -10.28
CA ALA A 104 -17.72 7.56 -9.70
C ALA A 104 -17.21 7.76 -8.26
N GLY A 105 -16.63 8.93 -7.96
CA GLY A 105 -16.24 9.29 -6.60
C GLY A 105 -17.44 9.39 -5.65
N ILE A 106 -18.52 10.04 -6.09
CA ILE A 106 -19.77 10.18 -5.32
C ILE A 106 -20.43 8.81 -5.12
N LEU A 107 -20.48 7.97 -6.15
CA LEU A 107 -21.00 6.60 -6.05
C LEU A 107 -20.21 5.74 -5.07
N GLY A 108 -18.87 5.84 -5.07
CA GLY A 108 -18.03 5.13 -4.11
C GLY A 108 -18.28 5.57 -2.66
N LEU A 109 -18.45 6.87 -2.44
CA LEU A 109 -18.72 7.44 -1.12
C LEU A 109 -20.13 7.06 -0.62
N MET A 110 -21.13 7.10 -1.50
CA MET A 110 -22.49 6.61 -1.23
C MET A 110 -22.50 5.12 -0.91
N ALA A 111 -21.77 4.30 -1.68
CA ALA A 111 -21.67 2.87 -1.44
C ALA A 111 -20.99 2.56 -0.10
N LEU A 112 -19.94 3.30 0.26
CA LEU A 112 -19.25 3.14 1.54
C LEU A 112 -20.14 3.58 2.71
N PHE A 113 -20.88 4.68 2.55
CA PHE A 113 -21.86 5.14 3.54
C PHE A 113 -23.03 4.16 3.69
N LEU A 114 -23.52 3.56 2.60
CA LEU A 114 -24.51 2.49 2.65
C LEU A 114 -23.96 1.23 3.33
N LEU A 115 -22.72 0.85 3.04
CA LEU A 115 -22.11 -0.39 3.53
C LEU A 115 -21.63 -0.29 4.99
N PHE A 116 -21.30 0.90 5.48
CA PHE A 116 -20.89 1.10 6.88
C PHE A 116 -21.95 1.76 7.76
N GLY A 117 -22.83 2.59 7.19
CA GLY A 117 -23.91 3.25 7.93
C GLY A 117 -25.21 2.46 7.91
N LEU A 118 -25.66 2.06 6.71
CA LEU A 118 -26.98 1.43 6.54
C LEU A 118 -26.94 -0.09 6.76
N PHE A 119 -25.90 -0.77 6.28
CA PHE A 119 -25.76 -2.22 6.37
C PHE A 119 -25.79 -2.74 7.82
N PRO A 120 -25.13 -2.10 8.81
CA PRO A 120 -25.25 -2.57 10.19
C PRO A 120 -26.69 -2.47 10.70
N PHE A 121 -27.39 -1.39 10.38
CA PHE A 121 -28.77 -1.18 10.80
C PHE A 121 -29.75 -2.13 10.10
N VAL A 122 -29.57 -2.39 8.81
CA VAL A 122 -30.50 -3.24 8.04
C VAL A 122 -30.25 -4.73 8.27
N VAL A 123 -28.99 -5.14 8.45
CA VAL A 123 -28.64 -6.55 8.67
C VAL A 123 -28.71 -6.90 10.15
N PHE A 124 -28.12 -6.09 11.03
CA PHE A 124 -28.12 -6.36 12.46
C PHE A 124 -29.33 -5.77 13.17
N GLY A 125 -30.06 -4.79 12.64
CA GLY A 125 -31.27 -4.27 13.31
C GLY A 125 -32.37 -5.32 13.47
N PRO A 126 -32.79 -6.02 12.39
CA PRO A 126 -33.77 -7.10 12.48
C PRO A 126 -33.23 -8.30 13.25
N LEU A 127 -31.94 -8.61 13.08
CA LEU A 127 -31.29 -9.72 13.79
C LEU A 127 -31.20 -9.40 15.28
N LEU A 128 -30.80 -8.20 15.69
CA LEU A 128 -30.83 -7.72 17.07
C LEU A 128 -32.26 -7.72 17.61
N ALA A 129 -33.27 -7.31 16.84
CA ALA A 129 -34.67 -7.33 17.27
C ALA A 129 -35.21 -8.77 17.46
N PHE A 130 -34.78 -9.73 16.64
CA PHE A 130 -35.16 -11.14 16.75
C PHE A 130 -34.33 -11.94 17.77
N VAL A 131 -33.09 -11.51 17.99
CA VAL A 131 -32.11 -12.16 18.84
C VAL A 131 -32.17 -11.60 20.27
N PHE A 132 -32.61 -10.34 20.47
CA PHE A 132 -32.78 -9.72 21.79
C PHE A 132 -33.58 -10.59 22.77
N PRO A 133 -34.69 -11.24 22.38
CA PRO A 133 -35.44 -12.09 23.32
C PRO A 133 -34.73 -13.42 23.64
N VAL A 134 -33.86 -13.90 22.75
CA VAL A 134 -33.21 -15.23 22.87
C VAL A 134 -31.78 -15.12 23.44
N PHE A 135 -31.12 -13.98 23.31
CA PHE A 135 -29.74 -13.75 23.79
C PHE A 135 -29.64 -13.19 25.21
N VAL A 136 -30.76 -12.88 25.85
CA VAL A 136 -30.81 -12.50 27.28
C VAL A 136 -30.26 -13.63 28.19
N PHE A 137 -30.03 -14.84 27.68
CA PHE A 137 -29.56 -15.99 28.50
C PHE A 137 -28.29 -16.73 28.04
N GLY A 138 -27.44 -16.20 27.12
CA GLY A 138 -26.28 -16.97 26.63
C GLY A 138 -24.96 -16.18 26.40
N PRO A 139 -23.78 -16.82 26.52
CA PRO A 139 -22.45 -16.19 26.58
C PRO A 139 -21.91 -15.72 25.21
N ILE A 140 -22.75 -15.08 24.39
CA ILE A 140 -22.45 -14.77 22.97
C ILE A 140 -22.08 -13.28 22.78
N SER A 141 -21.99 -12.49 23.86
CA SER A 141 -21.46 -11.11 23.80
C SER A 141 -20.00 -11.00 23.33
N GLY A 142 -19.29 -12.13 23.19
CA GLY A 142 -17.93 -12.19 22.63
C GLY A 142 -17.84 -12.07 21.10
N PHE A 143 -18.89 -12.35 20.34
CA PHE A 143 -18.78 -12.44 18.87
C PHE A 143 -18.43 -11.12 18.15
N PRO A 144 -19.04 -9.96 18.47
CA PRO A 144 -18.61 -8.70 17.86
C PRO A 144 -17.19 -8.30 18.28
N ALA A 145 -16.79 -8.63 19.52
CA ALA A 145 -15.44 -8.37 20.01
C ALA A 145 -14.39 -9.24 19.30
N THR A 146 -14.67 -10.53 19.05
CA THR A 146 -13.73 -11.41 18.33
C THR A 146 -13.58 -11.00 16.87
N LEU A 147 -14.66 -10.60 16.19
CA LEU A 147 -14.59 -10.08 14.82
C LEU A 147 -13.80 -8.76 14.75
N ALA A 148 -14.02 -7.84 15.69
CA ALA A 148 -13.26 -6.59 15.74
C ALA A 148 -11.76 -6.84 15.97
N MET A 149 -11.41 -7.76 16.88
CA MET A 149 -10.02 -8.14 17.15
C MET A 149 -9.38 -8.87 15.96
N ALA A 150 -10.14 -9.71 15.25
CA ALA A 150 -9.67 -10.38 14.03
C ALA A 150 -9.43 -9.38 12.90
N ALA A 151 -10.34 -8.42 12.71
CA ALA A 151 -10.19 -7.34 11.73
C ALA A 151 -8.97 -6.45 12.04
N LEU A 152 -8.77 -6.09 13.32
CA LEU A 152 -7.59 -5.35 13.76
C LEU A 152 -6.30 -6.14 13.52
N GLY A 153 -6.29 -7.44 13.84
CA GLY A 153 -5.16 -8.32 13.58
C GLY A 153 -4.80 -8.40 12.10
N LEU A 154 -5.80 -8.59 11.24
CA LEU A 154 -5.63 -8.61 9.78
C LEU A 154 -5.10 -7.26 9.27
N TYR A 155 -5.66 -6.14 9.76
CA TYR A 155 -5.20 -4.80 9.41
C TYR A 155 -3.73 -4.59 9.80
N ILE A 156 -3.32 -5.00 11.01
CA ILE A 156 -1.92 -4.90 11.45
C ILE A 156 -1.02 -5.71 10.52
N VAL A 157 -1.38 -6.96 10.19
CA VAL A 157 -0.57 -7.80 9.28
C VAL A 157 -0.41 -7.15 7.91
N LEU A 158 -1.50 -6.64 7.32
CA LEU A 158 -1.45 -5.93 6.03
C LEU A 158 -0.60 -4.66 6.13
N SER A 159 -0.70 -3.90 7.22
CA SER A 159 0.10 -2.70 7.44
C SER A 159 1.61 -3.00 7.54
N ILE A 160 1.98 -4.12 8.17
CA ILE A 160 3.38 -4.57 8.29
C ILE A 160 3.90 -5.04 6.93
N ALA A 161 3.10 -5.80 6.17
CA ALA A 161 3.47 -6.27 4.85
C ALA A 161 3.78 -5.10 3.90
N ASP A 162 2.89 -4.10 3.86
CA ASP A 162 3.10 -2.91 3.05
C ASP A 162 4.31 -2.08 3.52
N HIS A 163 4.55 -2.00 4.84
CA HIS A 163 5.72 -1.28 5.34
C HIS A 163 7.04 -1.95 4.96
N ARG A 164 7.05 -3.29 4.89
CA ARG A 164 8.20 -4.05 4.39
C ARG A 164 8.43 -3.78 2.90
N GLU A 165 7.37 -3.75 2.11
CA GLU A 165 7.46 -3.46 0.67
C GLU A 165 7.96 -2.03 0.41
N ALA A 166 7.45 -1.05 1.14
CA ALA A 166 7.93 0.33 1.06
C ALA A 166 9.44 0.44 1.41
N ARG A 167 9.89 -0.29 2.44
CA ARG A 167 11.33 -0.35 2.77
C ARG A 167 12.18 -1.00 1.68
N ARG A 168 11.64 -2.00 0.97
CA ARG A 168 12.33 -2.65 -0.16
C ARG A 168 12.47 -1.72 -1.36
N ARG A 169 11.53 -0.79 -1.57
CA ARG A 169 11.54 0.17 -2.69
C ARG A 169 12.36 1.43 -2.41
N ALA A 170 12.45 1.85 -1.14
CA ALA A 170 13.24 3.01 -0.74
C ALA A 170 14.66 3.12 -1.34
N PRO A 171 15.48 2.05 -1.46
CA PRO A 171 16.79 2.15 -2.12
C PRO A 171 16.68 2.44 -3.62
N LEU A 172 15.77 1.77 -4.33
CA LEU A 172 15.54 1.99 -5.77
C LEU A 172 15.05 3.40 -6.05
N ASP A 173 14.17 3.93 -5.21
CA ASP A 173 13.66 5.29 -5.35
C ASP A 173 14.76 6.33 -5.09
N ARG A 174 15.67 6.08 -4.14
CA ARG A 174 16.86 6.91 -3.93
C ARG A 174 17.80 6.88 -5.13
N GLU A 175 18.06 5.71 -5.70
CA GLU A 175 18.91 5.59 -6.89
C GLU A 175 18.31 6.34 -8.08
N ARG A 176 16.99 6.25 -8.28
CA ARG A 176 16.28 7.03 -9.31
C ARG A 176 16.40 8.53 -9.09
N HIS A 177 16.21 8.98 -7.85
CA HIS A 177 16.29 10.39 -7.52
C HIS A 177 17.72 10.94 -7.69
N ILE A 178 18.75 10.17 -7.32
CA ILE A 178 20.15 10.54 -7.57
C ILE A 178 20.39 10.63 -9.08
N ALA A 179 19.96 9.64 -9.86
CA ALA A 179 20.12 9.66 -11.31
C ALA A 179 19.42 10.86 -11.97
N GLU A 180 18.27 11.27 -11.45
CA GLU A 180 17.54 12.46 -11.91
C GLU A 180 18.28 13.75 -11.58
N LEU A 181 18.81 13.88 -10.36
CA LEU A 181 19.63 15.03 -9.95
C LEU A 181 20.95 15.10 -10.73
N GLU A 182 21.62 13.97 -10.96
CA GLU A 182 22.83 13.89 -11.80
C GLU A 182 22.54 14.35 -13.23
N ALA A 183 21.39 13.93 -13.80
CA ALA A 183 20.96 14.37 -15.13
C ALA A 183 20.67 15.89 -15.17
N GLN A 184 20.03 16.44 -14.14
CA GLN A 184 19.77 17.88 -14.03
C GLN A 184 21.07 18.70 -13.89
N LEU A 185 22.07 18.15 -13.21
CA LEU A 185 23.40 18.76 -13.09
C LEU A 185 24.26 18.59 -14.34
N GLY A 186 23.76 17.87 -15.36
CA GLY A 186 24.52 17.56 -16.57
C GLY A 186 25.72 16.65 -16.31
N ILE A 187 25.74 15.91 -15.19
CA ILE A 187 26.76 14.92 -14.87
C ILE A 187 26.43 13.67 -15.68
N PRO A 188 27.22 13.29 -16.70
CA PRO A 188 26.94 12.09 -17.45
C PRO A 188 27.17 10.86 -16.56
N PRO A 189 26.34 9.80 -16.68
CA PRO A 189 26.52 8.58 -15.92
C PRO A 189 27.89 7.99 -16.23
N ALA A 190 28.54 7.38 -15.23
CA ALA A 190 29.89 6.87 -15.38
C ALA A 190 29.98 5.87 -16.56
N THR A 191 30.92 6.15 -17.47
CA THR A 191 31.11 5.38 -18.70
C THR A 191 32.37 4.52 -18.65
N ARG A 192 32.36 3.33 -19.24
CA ARG A 192 33.55 2.48 -19.39
C ARG A 192 33.69 2.00 -20.83
N GLY A 193 34.64 2.62 -21.53
CA GLY A 193 34.93 2.32 -22.94
C GLY A 193 33.93 2.91 -23.91
N ASN A 194 34.15 2.64 -25.20
CA ASN A 194 33.34 3.14 -26.31
C ASN A 194 32.70 1.95 -27.05
N CYS A 195 31.50 2.17 -27.59
CA CYS A 195 30.83 1.19 -28.43
C CYS A 195 31.69 0.87 -29.65
N ARG A 196 31.91 -0.42 -29.95
CA ARG A 196 32.73 -0.84 -31.09
C ARG A 196 32.15 -0.39 -32.43
N ASP A 197 30.82 -0.29 -32.54
CA ASP A 197 30.16 0.06 -33.80
C ASP A 197 30.05 1.57 -34.02
N CYS A 198 29.63 2.32 -32.99
CA CYS A 198 29.34 3.76 -33.13
C CYS A 198 30.32 4.69 -32.41
N ALA A 199 31.35 4.15 -31.75
CA ALA A 199 32.37 4.87 -30.98
C ALA A 199 31.86 5.78 -29.84
N LYS A 200 30.56 5.77 -29.53
CA LYS A 200 29.97 6.54 -28.41
C LYS A 200 30.27 5.89 -27.06
N PRO A 201 30.40 6.67 -25.97
CA PRO A 201 30.78 6.13 -24.67
C PRO A 201 29.68 5.25 -24.09
N LEU A 202 30.08 4.13 -23.47
CA LEU A 202 29.19 3.10 -22.94
C LEU A 202 28.95 3.30 -21.45
N GLN A 203 27.69 3.30 -21.03
CA GLN A 203 27.33 3.32 -19.61
C GLN A 203 27.86 2.06 -18.91
N LEU A 204 28.39 2.22 -17.70
CA LEU A 204 28.84 1.09 -16.88
C LEU A 204 27.70 0.07 -16.69
N GLY A 205 27.98 -1.19 -17.02
CA GLY A 205 27.01 -2.29 -16.90
C GLY A 205 25.96 -2.37 -18.02
N ALA A 206 26.03 -1.51 -19.05
CA ALA A 206 25.07 -1.57 -20.16
C ALA A 206 25.24 -2.86 -20.99
N HIS A 207 24.16 -3.61 -21.16
CA HIS A 207 24.12 -4.77 -22.08
C HIS A 207 23.99 -4.35 -23.55
N TYR A 208 23.48 -3.14 -23.81
CA TYR A 208 23.24 -2.59 -25.13
C TYR A 208 23.73 -1.14 -25.20
N CYS A 209 24.23 -0.71 -26.35
CA CYS A 209 24.55 0.68 -26.55
C CYS A 209 23.26 1.51 -26.57
N ALA A 210 23.18 2.55 -25.73
CA ALA A 210 22.01 3.44 -25.67
C ALA A 210 21.73 4.16 -27.01
N TYR A 211 22.72 4.26 -27.88
CA TYR A 211 22.62 4.99 -29.15
C TYR A 211 22.30 4.09 -30.34
N CYS A 212 23.15 3.09 -30.62
CA CYS A 212 22.97 2.21 -31.79
C CYS A 212 22.23 0.91 -31.49
N ARG A 213 21.90 0.63 -30.21
CA ARG A 213 21.25 -0.61 -29.73
C ARG A 213 22.05 -1.90 -29.96
N THR A 214 23.30 -1.85 -30.44
CA THR A 214 24.17 -3.03 -30.53
C THR A 214 24.45 -3.60 -29.13
N PRO A 215 24.37 -4.93 -28.93
CA PRO A 215 24.82 -5.55 -27.68
C PRO A 215 26.30 -5.27 -27.41
N VAL A 216 26.61 -4.88 -26.18
CA VAL A 216 27.94 -4.46 -25.72
C VAL A 216 28.75 -5.64 -25.20
N VAL A 217 28.06 -6.54 -24.51
CA VAL A 217 28.64 -7.80 -24.04
C VAL A 217 28.43 -8.81 -25.16
N PRO A 218 29.49 -9.18 -25.91
CA PRO A 218 29.35 -10.22 -26.91
C PRO A 218 28.90 -11.50 -26.21
N LYS A 219 27.79 -12.08 -26.70
CA LYS A 219 27.22 -13.28 -26.09
C LYS A 219 28.29 -14.38 -26.05
N PRO A 220 28.51 -15.03 -24.90
CA PRO A 220 29.43 -16.15 -24.85
C PRO A 220 28.97 -17.22 -25.82
N ARG A 221 29.92 -17.83 -26.53
CA ARG A 221 29.64 -18.90 -27.48
C ARG A 221 29.52 -20.21 -26.71
N ILE A 222 28.51 -21.02 -27.02
CA ILE A 222 28.32 -22.34 -26.39
C ILE A 222 28.74 -23.40 -27.42
N CYS A 223 29.68 -24.26 -27.04
CA CYS A 223 30.11 -25.36 -27.90
C CYS A 223 28.96 -26.35 -28.11
N GLN A 224 28.61 -26.64 -29.37
CA GLN A 224 27.53 -27.60 -29.67
C GLN A 224 27.90 -29.05 -29.33
N SER A 225 29.18 -29.40 -29.33
CA SER A 225 29.63 -30.77 -29.03
C SER A 225 29.67 -31.08 -27.54
N CYS A 226 30.13 -30.14 -26.70
CA CYS A 226 30.35 -30.42 -25.27
C CYS A 226 29.65 -29.45 -24.31
N THR A 227 28.86 -28.49 -24.81
CA THR A 227 28.14 -27.44 -24.06
C THR A 227 29.02 -26.49 -23.23
N ALA A 228 30.34 -26.55 -23.37
CA ALA A 228 31.24 -25.63 -22.70
C ALA A 228 31.05 -24.19 -23.21
N THR A 229 31.03 -23.24 -22.28
CA THR A 229 30.99 -21.80 -22.57
C THR A 229 32.38 -21.32 -22.94
N ALA A 230 32.54 -20.79 -24.14
CA ALA A 230 33.79 -20.25 -24.66
C ALA A 230 33.74 -18.72 -24.71
N LEU A 231 34.93 -18.12 -24.73
CA LEU A 231 35.04 -16.68 -24.93
C LEU A 231 34.43 -16.30 -26.30
N PRO A 232 33.81 -15.12 -26.41
CA PRO A 232 33.09 -14.70 -27.61
C PRO A 232 33.97 -14.58 -28.86
N ASP A 233 35.26 -14.37 -28.66
CA ASP A 233 36.33 -14.30 -29.66
C ASP A 233 37.10 -15.63 -29.84
N ALA A 234 36.71 -16.69 -29.12
CA ALA A 234 37.31 -18.00 -29.30
C ALA A 234 36.83 -18.63 -30.61
N ALA A 235 37.77 -18.95 -31.50
CA ALA A 235 37.51 -19.74 -32.70
C ALA A 235 37.38 -21.25 -32.39
N TRP A 236 37.94 -21.72 -31.27
CA TRP A 236 38.01 -23.14 -30.89
C TRP A 236 37.52 -23.34 -29.45
N CYS A 237 36.83 -24.45 -29.20
CA CYS A 237 36.37 -24.79 -27.86
C CYS A 237 37.56 -25.22 -26.98
N PRO A 238 37.80 -24.57 -25.83
CA PRO A 238 38.96 -24.89 -24.97
C PRO A 238 38.87 -26.29 -24.36
N LYS A 239 37.67 -26.88 -24.28
CA LYS A 239 37.45 -28.19 -23.67
C LYS A 239 37.62 -29.38 -24.62
N CYS A 240 37.11 -29.29 -25.85
CA CYS A 240 37.09 -30.41 -26.81
C CYS A 240 37.89 -30.14 -28.10
N GLY A 241 38.44 -28.94 -28.29
CA GLY A 241 39.18 -28.57 -29.49
C GLY A 241 38.34 -28.39 -30.75
N MET A 242 37.02 -28.56 -30.68
CA MET A 242 36.15 -28.36 -31.85
C MET A 242 36.01 -26.87 -32.20
N ALA A 243 36.04 -26.53 -33.49
CA ALA A 243 35.79 -25.18 -33.97
C ALA A 243 34.38 -24.70 -33.56
N LEU A 244 34.28 -23.47 -33.06
CA LEU A 244 33.02 -22.86 -32.61
C LEU A 244 32.30 -22.11 -33.74
N ASP A 245 33.05 -21.77 -34.79
CA ASP A 245 32.51 -21.13 -35.97
C ASP A 245 31.93 -22.18 -36.90
N GLY A 246 30.60 -22.22 -36.99
CA GLY A 246 29.89 -22.88 -38.10
C GLY A 246 30.16 -22.23 -39.46
N THR A 247 31.09 -21.27 -39.56
CA THR A 247 31.62 -20.80 -40.83
C THR A 247 32.53 -21.91 -41.37
N THR A 248 31.93 -22.81 -42.13
CA THR A 248 32.69 -23.69 -43.03
C THR A 248 33.69 -22.81 -43.77
N PRO A 249 35.00 -23.05 -43.67
CA PRO A 249 35.94 -22.32 -44.51
C PRO A 249 35.51 -22.57 -45.95
N LEU A 250 35.18 -21.50 -46.68
CA LEU A 250 35.02 -21.56 -48.12
C LEU A 250 36.30 -22.22 -48.65
N GLN A 251 36.16 -23.44 -49.17
CA GLN A 251 37.24 -24.16 -49.83
C GLN A 251 37.74 -23.29 -50.99
N ALA A 252 39.01 -22.92 -50.93
CA ALA A 252 39.74 -22.28 -52.02
C ALA A 252 40.12 -23.34 -53.07
#